data_AF-A0A440IJY4-F1
#
_entry.id   AF-A0A440IJY4-F1
#
_cell.length_a   1.000
_cell.length_b   1.000
_cell.length_c   1.000
_cell.angle_alpha   90.00
_cell.angle_beta   90.00
_cell.angle_gamma   90.00
#
_symmetry.space_group_name_H-M   'P 1'
#
loop_
_entity.id
_entity.type
_entity.pdbx_description
1 polymer ?
#
loop_
_entity_poly.entity_id
_entity_poly.type
_entity_poly.pdbx_seq_one_letter_code
_entity_poly.pdbx_strand_id
1 'polypeptide(L)'
;FSGIIREPLSGQEAILPVPRSVVHTHASPRSAVNFLIHAAGIDGSAVGPRRNLTMPGVAVTVGEQIEALERIAGAEAVKLIREEPDDTIWAIVKGWPTRFEARRSRELGFAAETSFDDIIRVHIEDELDGKIAG
;
A
#
# COMPACT_ATOMS: atom_id res chain seq x y z
N PHE A 1 4.02 2.00 4.91
CA PHE A 1 5.22 1.13 4.99
C PHE A 1 5.72 0.76 3.60
N SER A 2 6.13 1.74 2.80
CA SER A 2 6.72 1.45 1.49
C SER A 2 8.17 1.02 1.58
N GLY A 3 8.93 1.54 2.56
CA GLY A 3 10.36 1.29 2.72
C GLY A 3 10.72 -0.20 2.87
N ILE A 4 9.96 -0.93 3.69
CA ILE A 4 10.16 -2.38 3.91
C ILE A 4 9.82 -3.26 2.69
N ILE A 5 9.39 -2.65 1.57
CA ILE A 5 9.04 -3.35 0.33
C ILE A 5 9.97 -2.90 -0.79
N ARG A 6 10.02 -1.59 -1.06
CA ARG A 6 10.79 -1.01 -2.18
C ARG A 6 12.29 -1.26 -2.05
N GLU A 7 12.85 -1.05 -0.86
CA GLU A 7 14.29 -1.20 -0.61
C GLU A 7 14.72 -2.67 -0.74
N PRO A 8 14.04 -3.64 -0.11
CA PRO A 8 14.32 -5.06 -0.34
C PRO A 8 14.22 -5.52 -1.79
N LEU A 9 13.21 -5.06 -2.54
CA LEU A 9 13.09 -5.36 -3.98
C LEU A 9 14.27 -4.81 -4.81
N SER A 10 14.93 -3.77 -4.27
CA SER A 10 16.13 -3.16 -4.84
C SER A 10 17.43 -3.70 -4.23
N GLY A 11 17.37 -4.75 -3.40
CA GLY A 11 18.53 -5.35 -2.75
C GLY A 11 19.12 -4.52 -1.61
N GLN A 12 18.35 -3.60 -1.03
CA GLN A 12 18.77 -2.70 0.04
C GLN A 12 18.10 -3.05 1.36
N GLU A 13 18.82 -2.83 2.47
CA GLU A 13 18.25 -3.00 3.81
C GLU A 13 17.15 -1.96 4.10
N ALA A 14 16.15 -2.37 4.87
CA ALA A 14 15.08 -1.50 5.34
C ALA A 14 14.80 -1.69 6.82
N ILE A 15 14.61 -0.59 7.55
CA ILE A 15 14.24 -0.62 8.96
C ILE A 15 12.72 -0.74 9.10
N LEU A 16 12.26 -1.69 9.93
CA LEU A 16 10.88 -1.79 10.40
C LEU A 16 10.78 -1.21 11.83
N PRO A 17 10.20 0.00 11.99
CA PRO A 17 10.14 0.67 13.29
C PRO A 17 8.89 0.36 14.13
N VAL A 18 7.96 -0.46 13.62
CA VAL A 18 6.66 -0.71 14.26
C VAL A 18 6.34 -2.20 14.33
N PRO A 19 5.41 -2.62 15.21
CA PRO A 19 4.99 -4.02 15.29
C PRO A 19 4.41 -4.55 13.97
N ARG A 20 4.65 -5.84 13.69
CA ARG A 20 4.08 -6.53 12.53
C ARG A 20 2.54 -6.54 12.51
N SER A 21 1.89 -6.38 13.67
CA SER A 21 0.42 -6.38 13.80
C SER A 21 -0.25 -5.09 13.31
N VAL A 22 0.51 -4.03 13.01
CA VAL A 22 -0.04 -2.75 12.57
C VAL A 22 -0.73 -2.88 11.22
N VAL A 23 -2.01 -2.50 11.15
CA VAL A 23 -2.82 -2.54 9.92
C VAL A 23 -2.86 -1.18 9.26
N HIS A 24 -2.64 -1.12 7.94
CA HIS A 24 -2.86 0.07 7.12
C HIS A 24 -3.59 -0.27 5.83
N THR A 25 -4.29 0.73 5.27
CA THR A 25 -4.90 0.64 3.93
C THR A 25 -3.96 1.23 2.88
N HIS A 26 -3.76 0.49 1.79
CA HIS A 26 -2.80 0.80 0.74
C HIS A 26 -3.46 0.83 -0.65
N ALA A 27 -2.89 1.62 -1.55
CA ALA A 27 -3.14 1.58 -2.98
C ALA A 27 -1.81 1.90 -3.69
N SER A 28 -1.61 1.37 -4.89
CA SER A 28 -0.40 1.68 -5.66
C SER A 28 -0.40 3.14 -6.17
N PRO A 29 0.77 3.68 -6.59
CA PRO A 29 0.84 4.94 -7.31
C PRO A 29 -0.05 4.96 -8.56
N ARG A 30 -0.11 3.85 -9.32
CA ARG A 30 -0.98 3.69 -10.49
C ARG A 30 -2.46 3.88 -10.13
N SER A 31 -2.92 3.23 -9.06
CA SER A 31 -4.28 3.41 -8.55
C SER A 31 -4.54 4.85 -8.10
N ALA A 32 -3.58 5.48 -7.40
CA ALA A 32 -3.68 6.87 -6.98
C ALA A 32 -3.84 7.84 -8.16
N VAL A 33 -3.07 7.66 -9.23
CA VAL A 33 -3.20 8.44 -10.47
C VAL A 33 -4.58 8.22 -11.11
N ASN A 34 -5.03 6.97 -11.19
CA ASN A 34 -6.34 6.64 -11.74
C ASN A 34 -7.49 7.26 -10.93
N PHE A 35 -7.37 7.37 -9.60
CA PHE A 35 -8.35 8.09 -8.78
C PHE A 35 -8.46 9.56 -9.21
N LEU A 36 -7.34 10.23 -9.44
CA LEU A 36 -7.33 11.64 -9.86
C LEU A 36 -7.96 11.81 -11.24
N ILE A 37 -7.59 10.94 -12.19
CA ILE A 37 -8.14 10.95 -13.56
C ILE A 37 -9.66 10.71 -13.53
N HIS A 38 -10.11 9.69 -12.79
CA HIS A 38 -11.53 9.37 -12.67
C HIS A 38 -12.31 10.50 -11.99
N ALA A 39 -11.76 11.07 -10.90
CA ALA A 39 -12.38 12.20 -10.20
C ALA A 39 -12.49 13.45 -11.07
N ALA A 40 -11.56 13.68 -12.00
CA ALA A 40 -11.62 14.80 -12.93
C ALA A 40 -12.73 14.63 -13.99
N GLY A 41 -13.09 13.39 -14.34
CA GLY A 41 -14.09 13.07 -15.36
C GLY A 41 -15.47 12.69 -14.81
N ILE A 42 -15.63 12.51 -13.49
CA ILE A 42 -16.87 12.02 -12.89
C ILE A 42 -17.99 13.07 -12.94
N ASP A 43 -19.23 12.61 -13.11
CA ASP A 43 -20.40 13.46 -12.95
C ASP A 43 -20.53 13.93 -11.48
N GLY A 44 -20.32 15.22 -11.25
CA GLY A 44 -20.44 15.84 -9.94
C GLY A 44 -21.83 15.72 -9.31
N SER A 45 -22.88 15.50 -10.13
CA SER A 45 -24.23 15.24 -9.64
C SER A 45 -24.34 13.87 -8.96
N ALA A 46 -23.68 12.85 -9.52
CA ALA A 46 -23.61 11.50 -8.95
C ALA A 46 -22.82 11.48 -7.62
N VAL A 47 -21.81 12.34 -7.47
CA VAL A 47 -21.07 12.50 -6.21
C VAL A 47 -21.92 13.17 -5.12
N GLY A 48 -22.79 14.09 -5.52
CA GLY A 48 -23.66 14.85 -4.62
C GLY A 48 -22.92 15.87 -3.75
N PRO A 49 -23.51 16.31 -2.63
CA PRO A 49 -22.93 17.37 -1.79
C PRO A 49 -21.74 16.90 -0.94
N ARG A 50 -21.60 15.59 -0.71
CA ARG A 50 -20.49 15.00 0.07
C ARG A 50 -19.32 14.68 -0.85
N ARG A 51 -18.58 15.74 -1.21
CA ARG A 51 -17.48 15.73 -2.18
C ARG A 51 -16.22 15.00 -1.71
N ASN A 52 -16.03 14.88 -0.40
CA ASN A 52 -14.93 14.11 0.17
C ASN A 52 -15.27 12.62 0.15
N LEU A 53 -14.42 11.83 -0.49
CA LEU A 53 -14.60 10.39 -0.65
C LEU A 53 -13.39 9.67 -0.08
N THR A 54 -13.63 8.68 0.78
CA THR A 54 -12.62 7.68 1.15
C THR A 54 -12.36 6.78 -0.05
N MET A 55 -11.12 6.72 -0.52
CA MET A 55 -10.74 5.90 -1.68
C MET A 55 -10.64 4.41 -1.33
N PRO A 56 -10.88 3.52 -2.30
CA PRO A 56 -10.67 2.09 -2.11
C PRO A 56 -9.18 1.77 -1.93
N GLY A 57 -8.90 0.66 -1.25
CA GLY A 57 -7.55 0.15 -1.07
C GLY A 57 -7.56 -1.23 -0.42
N VAL A 58 -6.37 -1.78 -0.24
CA VAL A 58 -6.10 -3.07 0.40
C VAL A 58 -5.63 -2.84 1.83
N ALA A 59 -6.36 -3.36 2.80
CA ALA A 59 -6.00 -3.21 4.20
C ALA A 59 -5.32 -4.47 4.75
N VAL A 60 -4.04 -4.36 5.10
CA VAL A 60 -3.20 -5.46 5.57
C VAL A 60 -2.34 -5.02 6.75
N THR A 61 -1.98 -5.99 7.57
CA THR A 61 -0.94 -5.87 8.59
C THR A 61 0.44 -5.70 7.95
N VAL A 62 1.41 -5.19 8.70
CA VAL A 62 2.83 -5.22 8.30
C VAL A 62 3.31 -6.66 8.09
N GLY A 63 2.85 -7.61 8.92
CA GLY A 63 3.14 -9.03 8.73
C GLY A 63 2.69 -9.54 7.36
N GLU A 64 1.45 -9.28 6.97
CA GLU A 64 0.90 -9.66 5.66
C GLU A 64 1.64 -8.98 4.48
N GLN A 65 2.20 -7.77 4.68
CA GLN A 65 3.06 -7.12 3.68
C GLN A 65 4.39 -7.87 3.51
N ILE A 66 5.00 -8.32 4.60
CA ILE A 66 6.25 -9.10 4.58
C ILE A 66 6.00 -10.49 3.95
N GLU A 67 4.88 -11.14 4.27
CA GLU A 67 4.50 -12.41 3.65
C GLU A 67 4.25 -12.25 2.14
N ALA A 68 3.65 -11.14 1.71
CA ALA A 68 3.51 -10.82 0.29
C ALA A 68 4.86 -10.60 -0.38
N LEU A 69 5.78 -9.89 0.27
CA LEU A 69 7.16 -9.73 -0.23
C LEU A 69 7.84 -11.09 -0.37
N GLU A 70 7.72 -11.98 0.61
CA GLU A 70 8.29 -13.33 0.54
C GLU A 70 7.75 -14.14 -0.63
N ARG A 71 6.43 -14.11 -0.86
CA ARG A 71 5.80 -14.80 -1.99
C ARG A 71 6.28 -14.31 -3.35
N ILE A 72 6.58 -13.02 -3.49
CA ILE A 72 6.90 -12.39 -4.78
C ILE A 72 8.42 -12.33 -5.04
N ALA A 73 9.21 -12.03 -4.01
CA ALA A 73 10.65 -11.76 -4.11
C ALA A 73 11.52 -12.77 -3.34
N GLY A 74 10.91 -13.70 -2.61
CA GLY A 74 11.61 -14.75 -1.89
C GLY A 74 12.15 -14.32 -0.52
N ALA A 75 12.70 -15.30 0.20
CA ALA A 75 13.19 -15.13 1.56
C ALA A 75 14.44 -14.21 1.65
N GLU A 76 15.25 -14.13 0.59
CA GLU A 76 16.43 -13.24 0.59
C GLU A 76 16.03 -11.77 0.66
N ALA A 77 14.97 -11.36 -0.04
CA ALA A 77 14.43 -10.01 0.09
C ALA A 77 13.95 -9.73 1.52
N VAL A 78 13.25 -10.69 2.14
CA VAL A 78 12.75 -10.52 3.53
C VAL A 78 13.89 -10.36 4.54
N LYS A 79 15.05 -11.02 4.34
CA LYS A 79 16.22 -10.89 5.23
C LYS A 79 16.80 -9.47 5.27
N LEU A 80 16.52 -8.64 4.26
CA LEU A 80 16.94 -7.24 4.23
C LEU A 80 16.12 -6.35 5.17
N ILE A 81 15.03 -6.86 5.74
CA ILE A 81 14.21 -6.13 6.71
C ILE A 81 14.80 -6.30 8.11
N ARG A 82 15.17 -5.19 8.74
CA ARG A 82 15.71 -5.12 10.10
C ARG A 82 14.67 -4.53 11.05
N GLU A 83 14.25 -5.29 12.04
CA GLU A 83 13.31 -4.80 13.06
C GLU A 83 14.05 -3.96 14.10
N GLU A 84 13.76 -2.67 14.13
CA GLU A 84 14.30 -1.72 15.12
C GLU A 84 13.17 -0.85 15.64
N PRO A 85 12.43 -1.31 16.67
CA PRO A 85 11.27 -0.58 17.18
C PRO A 85 11.61 0.84 17.63
N ASP A 86 10.77 1.80 17.22
CA ASP A 86 10.91 3.22 17.58
C ASP A 86 9.61 3.70 18.21
N ASP A 87 9.66 4.02 19.51
CA ASP A 87 8.51 4.47 20.29
C ASP A 87 7.92 5.80 19.80
N THR A 88 8.77 6.67 19.22
CA THR A 88 8.34 7.97 18.68
C THR A 88 7.52 7.75 17.41
N ILE A 89 8.02 6.90 16.50
CA ILE A 89 7.29 6.53 15.28
C ILE A 89 6.01 5.78 15.66
N TRP A 90 6.09 4.85 16.62
CA TRP A 90 4.93 4.09 17.06
C TRP A 90 3.83 4.97 17.65
N ALA A 91 4.19 6.00 18.44
CA ALA A 91 3.23 6.93 19.01
C ALA A 91 2.40 7.67 17.94
N ILE A 92 2.98 7.92 16.77
CA ILE A 92 2.30 8.56 15.62
C ILE A 92 1.42 7.53 14.90
N VAL A 93 2.02 6.40 14.52
CA VAL A 93 1.41 5.40 13.64
C VAL A 93 0.21 4.70 14.29
N LYS A 94 0.24 4.48 15.61
CA LYS A 94 -0.85 3.76 16.31
C LYS A 94 -2.20 4.46 16.24
N GLY A 95 -2.22 5.76 15.95
CA GLY A 95 -3.45 6.55 15.82
C GLY A 95 -3.99 6.63 14.39
N TRP A 96 -3.30 6.07 13.39
CA TRP A 96 -3.73 6.15 12.00
C TRP A 96 -4.91 5.21 11.71
N PRO A 97 -5.81 5.60 10.79
CA PRO A 97 -6.93 4.76 10.41
C PRO A 97 -6.46 3.50 9.69
N THR A 98 -7.09 2.36 10.00
CA THR A 98 -6.59 1.04 9.62
C THR A 98 -7.29 0.46 8.39
N ARG A 99 -8.62 0.37 8.42
CA ARG A 99 -9.46 -0.26 7.38
C ARG A 99 -10.56 0.69 6.92
N PHE A 100 -10.80 0.71 5.62
CA PHE A 100 -11.89 1.46 5.02
C PHE A 100 -12.74 0.55 4.12
N GLU A 101 -14.06 0.61 4.29
CA GLU A 101 -14.99 -0.06 3.36
C GLU A 101 -14.95 0.61 1.97
N ALA A 102 -14.81 1.95 1.96
CA ALA A 102 -14.80 2.78 0.75
C ALA A 102 -16.02 2.55 -0.16
N ARG A 103 -17.17 2.16 0.41
CA ARG A 103 -18.37 1.77 -0.34
C ARG A 103 -18.80 2.81 -1.38
N ARG A 104 -18.92 4.08 -0.99
CA ARG A 104 -19.38 5.15 -1.89
C ARG A 104 -18.44 5.36 -3.09
N SER A 105 -17.13 5.35 -2.89
CA SER A 105 -16.19 5.52 -4.00
C SER A 105 -16.20 4.31 -4.92
N ARG A 106 -16.35 3.09 -4.38
CA ARG A 106 -16.54 1.88 -5.21
C ARG A 106 -17.83 1.94 -6.04
N GLU A 107 -18.95 2.34 -5.45
CA GLU A 107 -20.22 2.55 -6.17
C GLU A 107 -20.11 3.63 -7.25
N LEU A 108 -19.20 4.60 -7.08
CA LEU A 108 -18.88 5.65 -8.05
C LEU A 108 -17.82 5.23 -9.09
N GLY A 109 -17.39 3.96 -9.10
CA GLY A 109 -16.48 3.41 -10.10
C GLY A 109 -14.99 3.55 -9.79
N PHE A 110 -14.61 4.03 -8.60
CA PHE A 110 -13.21 4.01 -8.17
C PHE A 110 -12.77 2.58 -7.84
N ALA A 111 -11.58 2.18 -8.29
CA ALA A 111 -11.03 0.86 -8.10
C ALA A 111 -9.54 0.91 -7.73
N ALA A 112 -9.13 0.02 -6.84
CA ALA A 112 -7.75 -0.18 -6.42
C ALA A 112 -7.38 -1.66 -6.57
N GLU A 113 -6.16 -2.01 -6.20
CA GLU A 113 -5.72 -3.39 -6.07
C GLU A 113 -6.60 -4.20 -5.10
N THR A 114 -6.58 -5.52 -5.22
CA THR A 114 -7.35 -6.44 -4.37
C THR A 114 -6.51 -7.20 -3.35
N SER A 115 -5.19 -7.25 -3.58
CA SER A 115 -4.22 -7.87 -2.69
C SER A 115 -2.95 -7.02 -2.59
N PHE A 116 -2.14 -7.25 -1.56
CA PHE A 116 -0.85 -6.59 -1.45
C PHE A 116 0.16 -7.14 -2.46
N ASP A 117 0.01 -8.41 -2.87
CA ASP A 117 0.77 -9.02 -3.96
C ASP A 117 0.60 -8.22 -5.28
N ASP A 118 -0.62 -7.77 -5.58
CA ASP A 118 -0.88 -6.90 -6.74
C ASP A 118 -0.11 -5.58 -6.65
N ILE A 119 -0.08 -4.96 -5.46
CA ILE A 119 0.66 -3.70 -5.24
C ILE A 119 2.16 -3.90 -5.48
N ILE A 120 2.73 -5.01 -5.00
CA ILE A 120 4.15 -5.34 -5.24
C ILE A 120 4.41 -5.55 -6.73
N ARG A 121 3.55 -6.29 -7.44
CA ARG A 121 3.69 -6.51 -8.89
C ARG A 121 3.60 -5.20 -9.68
N VAL A 122 2.66 -4.33 -9.34
CA VAL A 122 2.55 -2.99 -9.94
C VAL A 122 3.83 -2.19 -9.74
N HIS A 123 4.42 -2.22 -8.54
CA HIS A 123 5.68 -1.52 -8.28
C HIS A 123 6.84 -2.08 -9.12
N ILE A 124 6.96 -3.40 -9.24
CA ILE A 124 7.99 -4.05 -10.07
C ILE A 124 7.81 -3.66 -11.55
N GLU A 125 6.57 -3.63 -12.04
CA GLU A 125 6.26 -3.25 -13.42
C GLU A 125 6.54 -1.78 -13.70
N ASP A 126 6.08 -0.86 -12.84
CA ASP A 126 6.14 0.59 -13.09
C ASP A 126 7.51 1.21 -12.75
N GLU A 127 8.23 0.67 -11.75
CA GLU A 127 9.40 1.35 -11.17
C GLU A 127 10.71 0.57 -11.33
N LEU A 128 10.65 -0.75 -11.58
CA LEU A 128 11.83 -1.62 -11.65
C LEU A 128 12.00 -2.33 -13.00
N ASP A 129 11.31 -1.87 -14.05
CA ASP A 129 11.35 -2.45 -15.40
C ASP A 129 11.10 -3.97 -15.42
N GLY A 130 10.28 -4.47 -14.50
CA GLY A 130 9.96 -5.89 -14.39
C GLY A 130 11.03 -6.76 -13.72
N LYS A 131 12.07 -6.17 -13.11
CA LYS A 131 13.22 -6.90 -12.55
C LYS A 131 13.43 -6.54 -11.08
N ILE A 132 13.74 -7.55 -10.26
CA ILE A 132 14.12 -7.34 -8.85
C ILE A 132 15.60 -7.66 -8.66
N ALA A 133 16.20 -7.14 -7.59
CA ALA A 133 17.52 -7.57 -7.17
C ALA A 133 17.50 -9.07 -6.86
N GLY A 134 18.49 -9.80 -7.39
CA GLY A 134 18.61 -11.25 -7.25
C GLY A 134 19.29 -11.70 -5.97
#